data_AF-A0A934HWM0-F1
#
_entry.id   AF-A0A934HWM0-F1
#
_cell.length_a   1.000
_cell.length_b   1.000
_cell.length_c   1.000
_cell.angle_alpha   90.00
_cell.angle_beta   90.00
_cell.angle_gamma   90.00
#
_symmetry.space_group_name_H-M   'P 1'
#
loop_
_entity.id
_entity.type
_entity.pdbx_description
1 polymer ?
#
loop_
_entity_poly.entity_id
_entity_poly.type
_entity_poly.pdbx_seq_one_letter_code
_entity_poly.pdbx_strand_id
1 'polypeptide(L)'
;MDKGNKINCGYKDEFYCFKPFNDGSLNNLINKFAKLKCIITKNDYIKREITIKDDFKEFLAKENNISKSKVMNDLNFEFKKGHPELAATSTGEINLNISNNMKYEDNNFKTVLKIDVESDYTLFINENLQLLCRTLQCNSIYLGKQLDLFMTSFLLQPIKLKYNNKDYLINVKISAYSSGNLIVQYTIPLDNLEFKYISNNLNNKIEFKCYIPQYMLSNTSAYDYSKEEYTLETALTRYNNHILGFFKNYPKFNVSSFKNYTLVDYDGIPETFDGMNIELSRNIFWILNGPFGYINEREKDTYKNLHKGRYLISNFSSLFVSTNPRSVVLYNKLQPSNDLIKQWFNNQGKYESAIIYLLPSIEMILIKKSYYNLISYDKFNERYSARNLRKKYYDIIKINNYLFHLRNDGYGSVTRLQEFLESNLTDYLPIKFLEENLKNYKEISEMVESNKRNRNNFLVATIAMLFPIVFGLNAIETMTQSLDKYLKTSLAKYSLTLWITVIIFVGLYLSIDIIKGLLHKMIKVFVKMKLLIKPLLIKIKN
;
A
#
# COMPACT_ATOMS: atom_id res chain seq x y z
N MET A 1 -21.64 33.25 19.59
CA MET A 1 -20.54 32.63 18.81
C MET A 1 -20.46 31.18 19.24
N ASP A 2 -20.85 30.25 18.39
CA ASP A 2 -20.68 28.82 18.68
C ASP A 2 -19.19 28.50 18.71
N LYS A 3 -18.69 28.07 19.86
CA LYS A 3 -17.37 27.40 19.93
C LYS A 3 -17.55 26.03 19.28
N GLY A 4 -17.22 25.93 18.00
CA GLY A 4 -17.27 24.66 17.27
C GLY A 4 -16.42 23.61 17.96
N ASN A 5 -16.96 22.40 18.12
CA ASN A 5 -16.28 21.27 18.74
C ASN A 5 -14.91 21.00 18.08
N LYS A 6 -13.90 20.76 18.91
CA LYS A 6 -12.49 20.58 18.52
C LYS A 6 -11.98 19.16 18.76
N ILE A 7 -10.95 18.83 18.00
CA ILE A 7 -10.02 17.73 18.20
C ILE A 7 -8.78 18.36 18.80
N ASN A 8 -8.54 18.09 20.08
CA ASN A 8 -7.43 18.64 20.82
C ASN A 8 -6.16 17.84 20.54
N CYS A 9 -6.28 16.51 20.38
CA CYS A 9 -5.22 15.65 19.88
C CYS A 9 -5.79 14.50 19.04
N GLY A 10 -5.18 14.26 17.89
CA GLY A 10 -5.45 13.11 17.04
C GLY A 10 -4.47 13.00 15.89
N TYR A 11 -4.67 11.99 15.06
CA TYR A 11 -3.83 11.68 13.90
C TYR A 11 -4.69 11.24 12.72
N LYS A 12 -4.15 11.47 11.53
CA LYS A 12 -4.74 11.05 10.26
C LYS A 12 -3.70 10.30 9.46
N ASP A 13 -3.89 9.00 9.31
CA ASP A 13 -3.08 8.16 8.45
C ASP A 13 -3.69 8.12 7.04
N GLU A 14 -2.98 8.67 6.06
CA GLU A 14 -3.31 8.47 4.64
C GLU A 14 -2.41 7.39 4.05
N PHE A 15 -3.03 6.28 3.64
CA PHE A 15 -2.36 5.15 3.01
C PHE A 15 -2.52 5.21 1.49
N TYR A 16 -1.44 4.88 0.77
CA TYR A 16 -1.41 4.72 -0.68
C TYR A 16 -0.71 3.41 -1.03
N CYS A 17 -1.45 2.47 -1.62
CA CYS A 17 -0.94 1.21 -2.13
C CYS A 17 -0.72 1.29 -3.63
N PHE A 18 0.50 0.97 -4.02
CA PHE A 18 0.96 0.81 -5.39
C PHE A 18 1.35 -0.66 -5.62
N LYS A 19 1.35 -1.11 -6.88
CA LYS A 19 1.88 -2.42 -7.25
C LYS A 19 3.02 -2.28 -8.27
N PRO A 20 4.22 -1.82 -7.84
CA PRO A 20 5.34 -1.57 -8.75
C PRO A 20 6.13 -2.82 -9.12
N PHE A 21 5.93 -3.96 -8.45
CA PHE A 21 6.73 -5.15 -8.67
C PHE A 21 5.93 -6.26 -9.35
N ASN A 22 6.54 -6.89 -10.36
CA ASN A 22 6.11 -8.20 -10.82
C ASN A 22 6.64 -9.28 -9.87
N ASP A 23 5.86 -10.33 -9.68
CA ASP A 23 6.23 -11.49 -8.87
C ASP A 23 7.60 -12.07 -9.26
N GLY A 24 8.52 -12.19 -8.29
CA GLY A 24 9.72 -13.03 -8.43
C GLY A 24 11.10 -12.37 -8.34
N SER A 25 11.22 -11.09 -7.93
CA SER A 25 12.57 -10.49 -7.69
C SER A 25 12.63 -9.54 -6.49
N LEU A 26 11.86 -9.85 -5.44
CA LEU A 26 11.68 -9.03 -4.24
C LEU A 26 12.99 -8.47 -3.67
N ASN A 27 13.94 -9.32 -3.29
CA ASN A 27 15.17 -8.89 -2.61
C ASN A 27 16.03 -7.95 -3.48
N ASN A 28 16.08 -8.17 -4.79
CA ASN A 28 16.81 -7.28 -5.72
C ASN A 28 16.13 -5.92 -5.89
N LEU A 29 14.80 -5.87 -5.79
CA LEU A 29 14.01 -4.65 -5.87
C LEU A 29 14.06 -3.89 -4.54
N ILE A 30 13.92 -4.58 -3.41
CA ILE A 30 14.07 -4.03 -2.05
C ILE A 30 15.49 -3.48 -1.84
N ASN A 31 16.55 -4.17 -2.27
CA ASN A 31 17.92 -3.67 -2.15
C ASN A 31 18.22 -2.45 -3.05
N LYS A 32 17.50 -2.28 -4.17
CA LYS A 32 17.54 -1.05 -4.96
C LYS A 32 16.73 0.07 -4.30
N PHE A 33 15.58 -0.29 -3.72
CA PHE A 33 14.71 0.65 -3.03
C PHE A 33 15.35 1.19 -1.74
N ALA A 34 15.97 0.35 -0.92
CA ALA A 34 16.70 0.77 0.29
C ALA A 34 17.79 1.83 0.02
N LYS A 35 18.30 1.92 -1.22
CA LYS A 35 19.28 2.93 -1.66
C LYS A 35 18.68 4.29 -2.03
N LEU A 36 17.36 4.44 -2.05
CA LEU A 36 16.73 5.76 -2.29
C LEU A 36 17.17 6.76 -1.20
N LYS A 37 17.47 7.99 -1.62
CA LYS A 37 17.91 9.06 -0.70
C LYS A 37 16.85 9.40 0.34
N CYS A 38 15.57 9.35 -0.06
CA CYS A 38 14.43 9.59 0.82
C CYS A 38 14.28 8.56 1.94
N ILE A 39 14.81 7.34 1.79
CA ILE A 39 14.83 6.35 2.86
C ILE A 39 15.97 6.70 3.81
N ILE A 40 15.63 6.94 5.07
CA ILE A 40 16.58 7.34 6.12
C ILE A 40 16.98 6.19 7.05
N THR A 41 16.44 4.99 6.79
CA THR A 41 16.69 3.76 7.55
C THR A 41 17.48 2.73 6.75
N LYS A 42 18.23 1.89 7.47
CA LYS A 42 18.90 0.68 6.96
C LYS A 42 18.45 -0.50 7.83
N ASN A 43 18.10 -1.61 7.16
CA ASN A 43 17.68 -2.85 7.82
C ASN A 43 18.88 -3.80 7.86
N ASP A 44 19.35 -4.13 9.06
CA ASP A 44 20.33 -5.18 9.28
C ASP A 44 19.59 -6.52 9.37
N TYR A 45 19.61 -7.29 8.27
CA TYR A 45 18.94 -8.59 8.21
C TYR A 45 19.56 -9.66 9.12
N ILE A 46 20.81 -9.48 9.56
CA ILE A 46 21.50 -10.43 10.44
C ILE A 46 21.09 -10.18 11.89
N LYS A 47 21.12 -8.91 12.31
CA LYS A 47 20.69 -8.51 13.67
C LYS A 47 19.18 -8.37 13.83
N ARG A 48 18.44 -8.30 12.72
CA ARG A 48 17.01 -7.96 12.65
C ARG A 48 16.70 -6.56 13.22
N GLU A 49 17.67 -5.65 13.07
CA GLU A 49 17.59 -4.28 13.57
C GLU A 49 17.29 -3.28 12.43
N ILE A 50 16.40 -2.33 12.70
CA ILE A 50 16.21 -1.15 11.84
C ILE A 50 16.95 0.01 12.50
N THR A 51 17.91 0.60 11.78
CA THR A 51 18.72 1.71 12.28
C THR A 51 18.71 2.88 11.31
N ILE A 52 19.03 4.07 11.79
CA ILE A 52 19.17 5.26 10.94
C ILE A 52 20.44 5.13 10.06
N LYS A 53 20.37 5.54 8.80
CA LYS A 53 21.53 5.66 7.91
C LYS A 53 22.51 6.71 8.41
N ASP A 54 23.79 6.47 8.24
CA ASP A 54 24.83 7.29 8.89
C ASP A 54 24.92 8.70 8.26
N ASP A 55 24.65 8.84 6.95
CA ASP A 55 24.55 10.13 6.27
C ASP A 55 23.34 10.97 6.74
N PHE A 56 22.27 10.32 7.22
CA PHE A 56 21.15 11.01 7.85
C PHE A 56 21.44 11.32 9.33
N LYS A 57 22.19 10.48 10.07
CA LYS A 57 22.64 10.81 11.44
C LYS A 57 23.52 12.07 11.46
N GLU A 58 24.40 12.23 10.47
CA GLU A 58 25.20 13.46 10.32
C GLU A 58 24.32 14.70 10.11
N PHE A 59 23.23 14.57 9.36
CA PHE A 59 22.23 15.64 9.20
C PHE A 59 21.49 15.93 10.50
N LEU A 60 21.03 14.90 11.24
CA LEU A 60 20.41 15.05 12.55
C LEU A 60 21.34 15.77 13.57
N ALA A 61 22.63 15.44 13.58
CA ALA A 61 23.62 16.11 14.42
C ALA A 61 23.78 17.59 14.06
N LYS A 62 23.74 17.94 12.77
CA LYS A 62 23.79 19.33 12.28
C LYS A 62 22.52 20.10 12.65
N GLU A 63 21.33 19.58 12.36
CA GLU A 63 20.05 20.21 12.75
C GLU A 63 19.99 20.42 14.26
N ASN A 64 20.41 19.43 15.07
CA ASN A 64 20.47 19.59 16.53
C ASN A 64 21.38 20.76 16.91
N ASN A 65 22.61 20.83 16.40
CA ASN A 65 23.52 21.92 16.72
C ASN A 65 22.97 23.30 16.30
N ILE A 66 22.24 23.38 15.18
CA ILE A 66 21.53 24.60 14.76
C ILE A 66 20.44 24.96 15.78
N SER A 67 19.57 24.02 16.15
CA SER A 67 18.51 24.25 17.15
C SER A 67 19.06 24.62 18.52
N LYS A 68 20.15 23.97 18.97
CA LYS A 68 20.88 24.34 20.20
C LYS A 68 21.37 25.79 20.13
N SER A 69 21.95 26.21 19.00
CA SER A 69 22.46 27.58 18.81
C SER A 69 21.34 28.63 18.76
N LYS A 70 20.19 28.33 18.14
CA LYS A 70 18.99 29.19 18.19
C LYS A 70 18.54 29.40 19.64
N VAL A 71 18.26 28.30 20.35
CA VAL A 71 17.79 28.34 21.75
C VAL A 71 18.78 29.08 22.65
N MET A 72 20.08 28.90 22.44
CA MET A 72 21.12 29.65 23.14
C MET A 72 21.05 31.16 22.88
N ASN A 73 20.83 31.57 21.62
CA ASN A 73 20.70 32.98 21.25
C ASN A 73 19.43 33.61 21.85
N ASP A 74 18.30 32.89 21.82
CA ASP A 74 17.03 33.35 22.38
C ASP A 74 17.11 33.48 23.92
N LEU A 75 17.74 32.52 24.60
CA LEU A 75 18.08 32.60 26.03
C LEU A 75 18.96 33.79 26.35
N ASN A 76 20.06 33.97 25.60
CA ASN A 76 20.97 35.10 25.78
C ASN A 76 20.26 36.44 25.55
N PHE A 77 19.30 36.50 24.62
CA PHE A 77 18.51 37.69 24.33
C PHE A 77 17.55 38.03 25.48
N GLU A 78 16.72 37.08 25.92
CA GLU A 78 15.78 37.31 27.04
C GLU A 78 16.52 37.54 28.37
N PHE A 79 17.66 36.88 28.61
CA PHE A 79 18.51 37.15 29.78
C PHE A 79 19.08 38.57 29.75
N LYS A 80 19.64 39.02 28.62
CA LYS A 80 20.13 40.41 28.45
C LYS A 80 19.04 41.45 28.65
N LYS A 81 17.82 41.15 28.23
CA LYS A 81 16.63 42.00 28.35
C LYS A 81 16.08 42.05 29.78
N GLY A 82 16.12 40.95 30.52
CA GLY A 82 15.71 40.89 31.92
C GLY A 82 16.74 41.41 32.93
N HIS A 83 18.04 41.24 32.63
CA HIS A 83 19.15 41.52 33.55
C HIS A 83 20.33 42.26 32.88
N PRO A 84 20.13 43.48 32.35
CA PRO A 84 21.15 44.20 31.56
C PRO A 84 22.45 44.49 32.33
N GLU A 85 22.37 44.76 33.64
CA GLU A 85 23.55 45.08 34.48
C GLU A 85 24.44 43.84 34.76
N LEU A 86 23.82 42.67 34.93
CA LEU A 86 24.53 41.40 35.07
C LEU A 86 25.08 40.90 33.73
N ALA A 87 24.36 41.16 32.63
CA ALA A 87 24.83 40.83 31.28
C ALA A 87 26.00 41.71 30.81
N ALA A 88 26.18 42.91 31.38
CA ALA A 88 27.33 43.77 31.13
C ALA A 88 28.61 43.33 31.86
N THR A 89 28.49 42.49 32.89
CA THR A 89 29.59 42.04 33.76
C THR A 89 29.92 40.55 33.64
N SER A 90 29.03 39.74 33.05
CA SER A 90 29.25 38.32 32.81
C SER A 90 29.93 38.04 31.46
N THR A 91 31.15 37.51 31.50
CA THR A 91 31.87 36.95 30.34
C THR A 91 31.57 35.46 30.12
N GLY A 92 30.71 34.85 30.94
CA GLY A 92 30.40 33.43 30.89
C GLY A 92 29.34 33.09 29.84
N GLU A 93 29.69 32.22 28.91
CA GLU A 93 28.70 31.56 28.04
C GLU A 93 27.75 30.70 28.89
N ILE A 94 26.44 30.85 28.69
CA ILE A 94 25.41 30.08 29.42
C ILE A 94 25.47 28.62 28.98
N ASN A 95 26.20 27.77 29.71
CA ASN A 95 26.49 26.42 29.26
C ASN A 95 25.36 25.43 29.63
N LEU A 96 24.45 25.16 28.69
CA LEU A 96 23.24 24.35 28.94
C LEU A 96 23.32 22.93 28.38
N ASN A 97 23.25 21.95 29.28
CA ASN A 97 22.93 20.57 28.94
C ASN A 97 21.43 20.46 28.61
N ILE A 98 21.12 20.50 27.32
CA ILE A 98 19.75 20.42 26.82
C ILE A 98 19.19 19.01 27.07
N SER A 99 18.22 18.95 27.98
CA SER A 99 17.28 17.84 28.15
C SER A 99 15.86 18.39 27.96
N ASN A 100 14.91 17.54 27.54
CA ASN A 100 13.64 17.97 26.94
C ASN A 100 12.60 18.59 27.91
N ASN A 101 13.04 19.05 29.08
CA ASN A 101 12.29 19.91 29.99
C ASN A 101 13.26 20.88 30.67
N MET A 102 13.41 22.09 30.14
CA MET A 102 14.13 23.15 30.87
C MET A 102 13.28 23.64 32.04
N LYS A 103 13.69 23.26 33.25
CA LYS A 103 13.49 24.08 34.45
C LYS A 103 14.83 24.69 34.82
N TYR A 104 14.93 26.01 34.75
CA TYR A 104 15.99 26.73 35.44
C TYR A 104 15.51 26.98 36.87
N GLU A 105 16.15 26.33 37.84
CA GLU A 105 16.01 26.68 39.26
C GLU A 105 17.29 27.40 39.66
N ASP A 106 17.27 28.73 39.54
CA ASP A 106 18.24 29.56 40.24
C ASP A 106 17.84 29.62 41.71
N ASN A 107 18.77 29.32 42.62
CA ASN A 107 18.49 29.27 44.05
C ASN A 107 18.06 30.63 44.64
N ASN A 108 18.24 31.74 43.89
CA ASN A 108 17.86 33.09 44.34
C ASN A 108 16.68 33.73 43.58
N PHE A 109 16.26 33.23 42.41
CA PHE A 109 15.20 33.86 41.61
C PHE A 109 14.24 32.85 40.95
N LYS A 110 12.96 32.86 41.37
CA LYS A 110 11.88 32.02 40.82
C LYS A 110 11.33 32.56 39.48
N THR A 111 12.18 32.67 38.46
CA THR A 111 11.77 33.10 37.11
C THR A 111 11.77 31.90 36.15
N VAL A 112 10.60 31.30 35.92
CA VAL A 112 10.46 30.16 35.01
C VAL A 112 10.39 30.67 33.56
N LEU A 113 11.55 30.74 32.89
CA LEU A 113 11.61 30.97 31.45
C LEU A 113 11.07 29.73 30.71
N LYS A 114 9.89 29.86 30.10
CA LYS A 114 9.40 28.90 29.10
C LYS A 114 9.90 29.31 27.73
N ILE A 115 10.59 28.41 27.06
CA ILE A 115 11.03 28.56 25.67
C ILE A 115 10.43 27.42 24.87
N ASP A 116 9.58 27.77 23.91
CA ASP A 116 9.04 26.81 22.95
C ASP A 116 10.13 26.48 21.94
N VAL A 117 10.76 25.31 22.10
CA VAL A 117 11.75 24.79 21.16
C VAL A 117 11.00 24.26 19.93
N GLU A 118 11.41 24.68 18.71
CA GLU A 118 10.94 24.05 17.45
C GLU A 118 11.07 22.52 17.55
N SER A 119 10.06 21.79 17.07
CA SER A 119 9.94 20.34 17.25
C SER A 119 11.27 19.60 17.06
N ASP A 120 11.79 18.96 18.12
CA ASP A 120 13.08 18.25 18.07
C ASP A 120 13.00 17.17 16.99
N TYR A 121 13.65 17.46 15.87
CA TYR A 121 13.62 16.65 14.68
C TYR A 121 14.32 15.30 14.92
N THR A 122 15.32 15.26 15.81
CA THR A 122 15.99 14.02 16.21
C THR A 122 15.09 13.17 17.12
N LEU A 123 14.43 13.79 18.10
CA LEU A 123 13.43 13.11 18.94
C LEU A 123 12.33 12.49 18.09
N PHE A 124 11.72 13.29 17.19
CA PHE A 124 10.66 12.83 16.29
C PHE A 124 11.09 11.61 15.46
N ILE A 125 12.29 11.64 14.86
CA ILE A 125 12.80 10.51 14.08
C ILE A 125 13.03 9.27 14.95
N ASN A 126 13.58 9.43 16.15
CA ASN A 126 13.82 8.32 17.08
C ASN A 126 12.51 7.69 17.58
N GLU A 127 11.51 8.49 17.95
CA GLU A 127 10.19 8.01 18.36
C GLU A 127 9.49 7.25 17.21
N ASN A 128 9.51 7.79 15.99
CA ASN A 128 8.91 7.11 14.84
C ASN A 128 9.67 5.84 14.43
N LEU A 129 10.98 5.75 14.68
CA LEU A 129 11.76 4.52 14.53
C LEU A 129 11.38 3.48 15.60
N GLN A 130 11.22 3.89 16.86
CA GLN A 130 10.76 3.01 17.94
C GLN A 130 9.34 2.48 17.65
N LEU A 131 8.42 3.35 17.25
CA LEU A 131 7.07 2.97 16.82
C LEU A 131 7.10 2.01 15.63
N LEU A 132 7.98 2.22 14.64
CA LEU A 132 8.14 1.30 13.52
C LEU A 132 8.56 -0.10 13.99
N CYS A 133 9.60 -0.20 14.82
CA CYS A 133 10.08 -1.47 15.37
C CYS A 133 9.01 -2.16 16.22
N ARG A 134 8.35 -1.41 17.12
CA ARG A 134 7.25 -1.90 17.97
C ARG A 134 6.09 -2.41 17.13
N THR A 135 5.70 -1.69 16.08
CA THR A 135 4.64 -2.10 15.16
C THR A 135 4.99 -3.40 14.45
N LEU A 136 6.22 -3.57 13.97
CA LEU A 136 6.65 -4.82 13.32
C LEU A 136 6.65 -5.99 14.30
N GLN A 137 7.09 -5.80 15.54
CA GLN A 137 7.07 -6.81 16.60
C GLN A 137 5.63 -7.19 16.96
N CYS A 138 4.77 -6.22 17.28
CA CYS A 138 3.38 -6.46 17.64
C CYS A 138 2.57 -7.07 16.49
N ASN A 139 2.78 -6.62 15.25
CA ASN A 139 2.10 -7.22 14.09
C ASN A 139 2.60 -8.65 13.83
N SER A 140 3.89 -8.94 14.06
CA SER A 140 4.42 -10.31 13.99
C SER A 140 3.78 -11.23 15.03
N ILE A 141 3.58 -10.73 16.25
CA ILE A 141 2.83 -11.43 17.30
C ILE A 141 1.37 -11.64 16.87
N TYR A 142 0.66 -10.57 16.50
CA TYR A 142 -0.76 -10.63 16.11
C TYR A 142 -1.05 -11.52 14.89
N LEU A 143 -0.09 -11.67 13.98
CA LEU A 143 -0.19 -12.56 12.80
C LEU A 143 0.45 -13.95 13.02
N GLY A 144 1.04 -14.21 14.20
CA GLY A 144 1.71 -15.48 14.53
C GLY A 144 2.93 -15.79 13.65
N LYS A 145 3.55 -14.78 13.03
CA LYS A 145 4.50 -14.93 11.92
C LYS A 145 5.65 -13.93 12.00
N GLN A 146 6.83 -14.35 11.55
CA GLN A 146 7.93 -13.42 11.33
C GLN A 146 7.64 -12.60 10.06
N LEU A 147 7.38 -11.30 10.22
CA LEU A 147 6.95 -10.42 9.13
C LEU A 147 8.06 -10.05 8.13
N ASP A 148 9.33 -10.18 8.53
CA ASP A 148 10.51 -9.97 7.68
C ASP A 148 10.51 -10.87 6.42
N LEU A 149 9.87 -12.03 6.49
CA LEU A 149 9.65 -12.94 5.35
C LEU A 149 8.60 -12.44 4.35
N PHE A 150 7.64 -11.63 4.81
CA PHE A 150 6.48 -11.19 4.01
C PHE A 150 6.60 -9.74 3.54
N MET A 151 7.30 -8.90 4.29
CA MET A 151 7.43 -7.47 4.03
C MET A 151 8.74 -6.90 4.57
N THR A 152 9.13 -5.74 4.04
CA THR A 152 10.21 -4.92 4.57
C THR A 152 9.71 -3.49 4.72
N SER A 153 9.83 -2.91 5.91
CA SER A 153 9.49 -1.51 6.14
C SER A 153 10.69 -0.58 6.10
N PHE A 154 10.40 0.68 5.82
CA PHE A 154 11.33 1.80 5.77
C PHE A 154 10.70 3.03 6.40
N LEU A 155 11.46 3.74 7.23
CA LEU A 155 11.21 5.14 7.56
C LEU A 155 11.85 6.03 6.48
N LEU A 156 11.12 7.03 6.01
CA LEU A 156 11.58 8.02 5.06
C LEU A 156 11.67 9.41 5.71
N GLN A 157 12.38 10.34 5.06
CA GLN A 157 12.46 11.71 5.56
C GLN A 157 11.05 12.34 5.64
N PRO A 158 10.64 12.86 6.82
CA PRO A 158 9.31 13.43 7.01
C PRO A 158 9.08 14.70 6.17
N ILE A 159 7.82 15.07 5.98
CA ILE A 159 7.44 16.35 5.35
C ILE A 159 7.29 17.40 6.46
N LYS A 160 7.91 18.57 6.34
CA LYS A 160 7.69 19.69 7.29
C LYS A 160 6.32 20.32 7.00
N LEU A 161 5.53 20.54 8.05
CA LEU A 161 4.14 21.00 7.99
C LEU A 161 3.98 22.20 8.93
N LYS A 162 3.51 23.35 8.43
CA LYS A 162 3.24 24.54 9.23
C LYS A 162 1.74 24.83 9.25
N TYR A 163 1.19 25.00 10.46
CA TYR A 163 -0.22 25.32 10.68
C TYR A 163 -0.43 26.00 12.04
N ASN A 164 -1.31 27.00 12.12
CA ASN A 164 -1.53 27.83 13.33
C ASN A 164 -0.22 28.36 13.96
N ASN A 165 0.72 28.81 13.12
CA ASN A 165 2.07 29.26 13.48
C ASN A 165 2.96 28.24 14.20
N LYS A 166 2.52 26.98 14.33
CA LYS A 166 3.33 25.87 14.83
C LYS A 166 3.88 25.03 13.67
N ASP A 167 5.10 24.53 13.85
CA ASP A 167 5.74 23.59 12.95
C ASP A 167 5.55 22.15 13.47
N TYR A 168 5.23 21.26 12.55
CA TYR A 168 4.95 19.85 12.74
C TYR A 168 5.69 19.02 11.68
N LEU A 169 5.77 17.71 11.90
CA LEU A 169 6.36 16.75 10.98
C LEU A 169 5.33 15.68 10.63
N ILE A 170 5.12 15.45 9.32
CA ILE A 170 4.34 14.32 8.82
C ILE A 170 5.30 13.14 8.69
N ASN A 171 5.09 12.08 9.47
CA ASN A 171 5.87 10.85 9.32
C ASN A 171 5.52 10.18 7.98
N VAL A 172 6.55 9.66 7.29
CA VAL A 172 6.40 8.90 6.04
C VAL A 172 7.03 7.52 6.22
N LYS A 173 6.17 6.50 6.26
CA LYS A 173 6.56 5.09 6.33
C LYS A 173 6.26 4.41 5.00
N ILE A 174 7.09 3.44 4.62
CA ILE A 174 6.80 2.52 3.52
C ILE A 174 6.83 1.07 4.01
N SER A 175 5.89 0.26 3.55
CA SER A 175 5.84 -1.20 3.66
C SER A 175 5.93 -1.82 2.27
N ALA A 176 7.05 -2.48 1.96
CA ALA A 176 7.25 -3.22 0.70
C ALA A 176 6.93 -4.70 0.91
N TYR A 177 5.88 -5.19 0.27
CA TYR A 177 5.36 -6.55 0.44
C TYR A 177 5.83 -7.52 -0.63
N SER A 178 6.00 -8.79 -0.24
CA SER A 178 6.41 -9.90 -1.11
C SER A 178 5.40 -10.24 -2.22
N SER A 179 4.13 -9.82 -2.08
CA SER A 179 3.09 -9.81 -3.12
C SER A 179 3.36 -8.81 -4.27
N GLY A 180 4.43 -8.02 -4.17
CA GLY A 180 4.81 -6.98 -5.12
C GLY A 180 4.14 -5.62 -4.89
N ASN A 181 3.50 -5.43 -3.74
CA ASN A 181 2.88 -4.18 -3.32
C ASN A 181 3.86 -3.26 -2.57
N LEU A 182 3.65 -1.96 -2.71
CA LEU A 182 4.33 -0.92 -1.95
C LEU A 182 3.26 -0.04 -1.32
N ILE A 183 3.17 -0.03 0.01
CA ILE A 183 2.24 0.81 0.74
C ILE A 183 3.01 1.97 1.36
N VAL A 184 2.60 3.20 1.07
CA VAL A 184 3.11 4.42 1.70
C VAL A 184 2.07 4.90 2.70
N GLN A 185 2.48 5.10 3.95
CA GLN A 185 1.66 5.67 5.02
C GLN A 185 2.19 7.06 5.36
N TYR A 186 1.30 8.05 5.33
CA TYR A 186 1.55 9.41 5.79
C TYR A 186 0.76 9.66 7.07
N THR A 187 1.44 9.85 8.19
CA THR A 187 0.79 10.16 9.49
C THR A 187 0.84 11.66 9.72
N ILE A 188 -0.33 12.29 9.60
CA ILE A 188 -0.51 13.74 9.72
C ILE A 188 -1.10 14.04 11.11
N PRO A 189 -0.46 14.89 11.94
CA PRO A 189 -1.02 15.27 13.24
C PRO A 189 -2.27 16.15 13.07
N LEU A 190 -3.24 15.96 13.98
CA LEU A 190 -4.47 16.72 14.09
C LEU A 190 -4.52 17.36 15.49
N ASP A 191 -3.81 18.48 15.65
CA ASP A 191 -3.70 19.22 16.91
C ASP A 191 -4.55 20.51 16.84
N ASN A 192 -5.42 20.73 17.83
CA ASN A 192 -6.27 21.91 17.98
C ASN A 192 -7.12 22.26 16.73
N LEU A 193 -7.75 21.25 16.11
CA LEU A 193 -8.56 21.38 14.89
C LEU A 193 -10.06 21.24 15.14
N GLU A 194 -10.89 22.17 14.64
CA GLU A 194 -12.34 21.97 14.65
C GLU A 194 -12.77 20.79 13.77
N PHE A 195 -13.71 19.97 14.25
CA PHE A 195 -14.24 18.80 13.53
C PHE A 195 -14.70 19.15 12.10
N LYS A 196 -15.26 20.34 11.91
CA LYS A 196 -15.77 20.84 10.61
C LYS A 196 -14.74 20.79 9.48
N TYR A 197 -13.45 20.97 9.79
CA TYR A 197 -12.37 20.97 8.78
C TYR A 197 -11.95 19.57 8.32
N ILE A 198 -12.37 18.53 9.04
CA ILE A 198 -12.10 17.13 8.72
C ILE A 198 -13.34 16.45 8.15
N SER A 199 -14.52 16.87 8.63
CA SER A 199 -15.81 16.23 8.36
C SER A 199 -16.49 16.75 7.08
N ASN A 200 -16.15 17.96 6.63
CA ASN A 200 -16.68 18.66 5.45
C ASN A 200 -15.64 19.73 5.00
N ASN A 201 -15.81 20.53 3.96
CA ASN A 201 -16.23 20.23 2.58
C ASN A 201 -15.36 21.12 1.64
N LEU A 202 -15.65 21.18 0.33
CA LEU A 202 -14.94 21.97 -0.69
C LEU A 202 -14.53 23.40 -0.28
N ASN A 203 -15.32 24.07 0.56
CA ASN A 203 -15.16 25.48 0.91
C ASN A 203 -14.30 25.73 2.18
N ASN A 204 -14.10 24.72 3.04
CA ASN A 204 -13.41 24.87 4.33
C ASN A 204 -12.12 24.04 4.37
N LYS A 205 -11.19 24.34 3.46
CA LYS A 205 -9.85 23.71 3.50
C LYS A 205 -8.99 24.39 4.56
N ILE A 206 -8.35 23.58 5.42
CA ILE A 206 -7.20 24.06 6.20
C ILE A 206 -6.06 24.31 5.21
N GLU A 207 -5.49 25.51 5.24
CA GLU A 207 -4.28 25.83 4.47
C GLU A 207 -3.04 25.28 5.18
N PHE A 208 -2.84 23.98 5.02
CA PHE A 208 -1.63 23.28 5.45
C PHE A 208 -0.46 23.65 4.53
N LYS A 209 0.45 24.48 5.03
CA LYS A 209 1.70 24.84 4.35
C LYS A 209 2.72 23.72 4.55
N CYS A 210 3.12 23.06 3.48
CA CYS A 210 4.03 21.93 3.49
C CYS A 210 5.34 22.27 2.79
N TYR A 211 6.46 21.84 3.36
CA TYR A 211 7.78 21.94 2.76
C TYR A 211 8.30 20.52 2.54
N ILE A 212 8.67 20.19 1.30
CA ILE A 212 9.13 18.85 0.91
C ILE A 212 10.66 18.80 0.82
N PRO A 213 11.30 17.61 0.90
CA PRO A 213 12.75 17.51 0.77
C PRO A 213 13.28 18.08 -0.56
N GLN A 214 14.33 18.89 -0.50
CA GLN A 214 14.87 19.68 -1.61
C GLN A 214 15.41 18.82 -2.77
N TYR A 215 15.90 17.60 -2.47
CA TYR A 215 16.31 16.63 -3.49
C TYR A 215 15.16 16.12 -4.38
N MET A 216 13.90 16.41 -4.03
CA MET A 216 12.73 16.11 -4.88
C MET A 216 12.49 17.18 -5.95
N LEU A 217 13.06 18.38 -5.77
CA LEU A 217 12.90 19.53 -6.68
C LEU A 217 14.14 19.77 -7.55
N SER A 218 15.32 19.38 -7.06
CA SER A 218 16.61 19.67 -7.69
C SER A 218 17.61 18.56 -7.38
N ASN A 219 18.66 18.42 -8.20
CA ASN A 219 19.66 17.33 -8.08
C ASN A 219 20.64 17.50 -6.90
N THR A 220 20.19 18.06 -5.77
CA THR A 220 21.04 18.20 -4.56
C THR A 220 21.18 16.86 -3.84
N SER A 221 22.31 16.68 -3.16
CA SER A 221 22.57 15.55 -2.25
C SER A 221 22.17 15.84 -0.80
N ALA A 222 21.72 17.05 -0.49
CA ALA A 222 21.42 17.50 0.88
C ALA A 222 20.02 17.07 1.33
N TYR A 223 19.87 16.96 2.66
CA TYR A 223 18.60 16.60 3.33
C TYR A 223 17.74 17.83 3.66
N ASP A 224 18.02 18.98 3.05
CA ASP A 224 17.31 20.24 3.30
C ASP A 224 15.86 20.20 2.80
N TYR A 225 15.07 21.19 3.20
CA TYR A 225 13.67 21.35 2.80
C TYR A 225 13.48 22.46 1.76
N SER A 226 12.38 22.37 1.01
CA SER A 226 12.00 23.38 0.02
C SER A 226 11.79 24.75 0.66
N LYS A 227 12.27 25.81 0.00
CA LYS A 227 11.92 27.20 0.34
C LYS A 227 10.49 27.54 -0.11
N GLU A 228 10.02 26.87 -1.15
CA GLU A 228 8.65 26.98 -1.66
C GLU A 228 7.66 26.27 -0.74
N GLU A 229 6.48 26.89 -0.58
CA GLU A 229 5.33 26.34 0.13
C GLU A 229 4.44 25.53 -0.82
N TYR A 230 4.03 24.34 -0.37
CA TYR A 230 3.12 23.46 -1.09
C TYR A 230 1.87 23.18 -0.26
N THR A 231 0.72 22.97 -0.92
CA THR A 231 -0.44 22.40 -0.22
C THR A 231 -0.16 20.95 0.17
N LEU A 232 -0.80 20.45 1.23
CA LEU A 232 -0.70 19.05 1.65
C LEU A 232 -0.92 18.06 0.49
N GLU A 233 -1.98 18.25 -0.29
CA GLU A 233 -2.29 17.38 -1.44
C GLU A 233 -1.17 17.40 -2.50
N THR A 234 -0.59 18.57 -2.77
CA THR A 234 0.53 18.70 -3.71
C THR A 234 1.80 18.06 -3.17
N ALA A 235 2.07 18.22 -1.87
CA ALA A 235 3.24 17.63 -1.20
C ALA A 235 3.17 16.10 -1.22
N LEU A 236 2.04 15.49 -0.80
CA LEU A 236 1.85 14.03 -0.84
C LEU A 236 1.93 13.49 -2.27
N THR A 237 1.37 14.22 -3.25
CA THR A 237 1.42 13.82 -4.67
C THR A 237 2.86 13.87 -5.22
N ARG A 238 3.62 14.93 -4.93
CA ARG A 238 5.05 15.02 -5.31
C ARG A 238 5.88 13.92 -4.65
N TYR A 239 5.63 13.63 -3.37
CA TYR A 239 6.33 12.60 -2.61
C TYR A 239 6.06 11.19 -3.18
N ASN A 240 4.79 10.86 -3.43
CA ASN A 240 4.39 9.63 -4.12
C ASN A 240 5.02 9.53 -5.53
N ASN A 241 4.99 10.61 -6.32
CA ASN A 241 5.59 10.64 -7.65
C ASN A 241 7.12 10.46 -7.61
N HIS A 242 7.80 11.00 -6.60
CA HIS A 242 9.24 10.78 -6.40
C HIS A 242 9.54 9.31 -6.12
N ILE A 243 8.79 8.67 -5.20
CA ILE A 243 8.90 7.22 -4.91
C ILE A 243 8.66 6.39 -6.18
N LEU A 244 7.61 6.70 -6.93
CA LEU A 244 7.25 5.98 -8.16
C LEU A 244 8.21 6.24 -9.33
N GLY A 245 8.86 7.40 -9.36
CA GLY A 245 9.84 7.80 -10.39
C GLY A 245 11.08 6.90 -10.46
N PHE A 246 11.31 6.06 -9.45
CA PHE A 246 12.35 5.02 -9.48
C PHE A 246 11.92 3.76 -10.25
N PHE A 247 10.64 3.58 -10.54
CA PHE A 247 10.05 2.44 -11.24
C PHE A 247 9.66 2.78 -12.70
N LYS A 248 10.51 3.54 -13.41
CA LYS A 248 10.23 4.22 -14.70
C LYS A 248 9.56 3.44 -15.85
N ASN A 249 9.50 2.10 -15.77
CA ASN A 249 8.99 1.22 -16.84
C ASN A 249 7.71 0.47 -16.48
N TYR A 250 7.07 0.74 -15.33
CA TYR A 250 5.85 0.06 -14.91
C TYR A 250 4.60 0.85 -15.34
N PRO A 251 3.52 0.17 -15.79
CA PRO A 251 2.33 0.83 -16.32
C PRO A 251 1.63 1.68 -15.24
N LYS A 252 0.86 2.69 -15.69
CA LYS A 252 0.08 3.61 -14.84
C LYS A 252 -0.48 2.88 -13.61
N PHE A 253 0.06 3.21 -12.45
CA PHE A 253 -0.23 2.46 -11.22
C PHE A 253 -1.70 2.59 -10.85
N ASN A 254 -2.38 1.45 -10.67
CA ASN A 254 -3.64 1.44 -9.97
C ASN A 254 -3.35 1.76 -8.49
N VAL A 255 -3.60 3.01 -8.11
CA VAL A 255 -3.46 3.48 -6.74
C VAL A 255 -4.71 3.12 -5.95
N SER A 256 -4.54 2.38 -4.86
CA SER A 256 -5.60 2.15 -3.87
C SER A 256 -5.26 2.96 -2.64
N SER A 257 -6.16 3.83 -2.17
CA SER A 257 -5.93 4.64 -0.98
C SER A 257 -6.93 4.34 0.13
N PHE A 258 -6.52 4.59 1.38
CA PHE A 258 -7.34 4.40 2.58
C PHE A 258 -6.99 5.48 3.60
N LYS A 259 -7.97 5.94 4.39
CA LYS A 259 -7.77 6.96 5.43
C LYS A 259 -8.24 6.47 6.79
N ASN A 260 -7.34 6.45 7.77
CA ASN A 260 -7.70 6.23 9.17
C ASN A 260 -7.56 7.53 9.95
N TYR A 261 -8.53 7.81 10.81
CA TYR A 261 -8.47 8.92 11.77
C TYR A 261 -8.46 8.33 13.18
N THR A 262 -7.49 8.71 13.99
CA THR A 262 -7.44 8.30 15.40
C THR A 262 -7.58 9.55 16.25
N LEU A 263 -8.76 9.72 16.86
CA LEU A 263 -9.05 10.87 17.72
C LEU A 263 -8.83 10.46 19.18
N VAL A 264 -7.87 11.12 19.81
CA VAL A 264 -7.26 10.73 21.09
C VAL A 264 -7.80 11.58 22.23
N ASP A 265 -7.96 12.88 21.97
CA ASP A 265 -8.58 13.88 22.84
C ASP A 265 -9.39 14.87 21.99
N TYR A 266 -10.65 15.10 22.37
CA TYR A 266 -11.61 15.85 21.57
C TYR A 266 -12.84 16.28 22.40
N ASP A 267 -13.48 17.36 21.99
CA ASP A 267 -14.66 17.91 22.66
C ASP A 267 -15.85 16.95 22.54
N GLY A 268 -16.55 16.76 23.66
CA GLY A 268 -17.66 15.80 23.76
C GLY A 268 -17.23 14.33 23.92
N ILE A 269 -15.97 14.06 24.25
CA ILE A 269 -15.49 12.71 24.61
C ILE A 269 -16.38 12.07 25.71
N PRO A 270 -16.99 10.89 25.47
CA PRO A 270 -17.95 10.31 26.40
C PRO A 270 -17.25 9.49 27.50
N GLU A 271 -17.92 9.27 28.63
CA GLU A 271 -17.43 8.39 29.70
C GLU A 271 -17.30 6.94 29.19
N THR A 272 -18.38 6.40 28.61
CA THR A 272 -18.41 5.12 27.90
C THR A 272 -19.03 5.33 26.53
N PHE A 273 -18.77 4.43 25.57
CA PHE A 273 -19.32 4.60 24.22
C PHE A 273 -20.85 4.54 24.18
N ASP A 274 -21.52 3.88 25.12
CA ASP A 274 -22.99 3.80 25.13
C ASP A 274 -23.66 5.14 25.53
N GLY A 275 -22.90 6.06 26.14
CA GLY A 275 -23.31 7.44 26.42
C GLY A 275 -22.97 8.46 25.31
N MET A 276 -22.65 8.02 24.09
CA MET A 276 -22.22 8.91 23.00
C MET A 276 -23.35 9.84 22.53
N ASN A 277 -23.10 11.16 22.53
CA ASN A 277 -24.11 12.13 22.14
C ASN A 277 -24.35 12.18 20.60
N ILE A 278 -25.50 12.74 20.19
CA ILE A 278 -25.92 12.81 18.78
C ILE A 278 -24.96 13.68 17.95
N GLU A 279 -24.38 14.74 18.53
CA GLU A 279 -23.51 15.66 17.81
C GLU A 279 -22.17 15.02 17.41
N LEU A 280 -21.53 14.32 18.35
CA LEU A 280 -20.34 13.53 18.09
C LEU A 280 -20.64 12.41 17.08
N SER A 281 -21.79 11.74 17.22
CA SER A 281 -22.25 10.72 16.25
C SER A 281 -22.37 11.29 14.82
N ARG A 282 -22.93 12.50 14.69
CA ARG A 282 -22.96 13.26 13.43
C ARG A 282 -21.54 13.56 12.95
N ASN A 283 -20.67 14.11 13.79
CA ASN A 283 -19.30 14.47 13.41
C ASN A 283 -18.49 13.27 12.89
N ILE A 284 -18.59 12.10 13.53
CA ILE A 284 -17.97 10.84 13.06
C ILE A 284 -18.53 10.44 11.69
N PHE A 285 -19.87 10.44 11.54
CA PHE A 285 -20.52 10.08 10.28
C PHE A 285 -20.02 10.93 9.11
N TRP A 286 -19.86 12.24 9.33
CA TRP A 286 -19.34 13.15 8.31
C TRP A 286 -17.86 12.89 7.97
N ILE A 287 -16.98 12.65 8.96
CA ILE A 287 -15.58 12.25 8.71
C ILE A 287 -15.53 10.96 7.85
N LEU A 288 -16.36 9.98 8.20
CA LEU A 288 -16.42 8.67 7.54
C LEU A 288 -16.99 8.72 6.11
N ASN A 289 -17.97 9.59 5.85
CA ASN A 289 -18.70 9.60 4.56
C ASN A 289 -18.36 10.81 3.67
N GLY A 290 -17.53 11.75 4.11
CA GLY A 290 -17.11 12.88 3.30
C GLY A 290 -16.40 12.45 2.00
N PRO A 291 -16.59 13.16 0.86
CA PRO A 291 -17.46 14.33 0.68
C PRO A 291 -18.94 13.97 0.46
N PHE A 292 -19.27 12.69 0.29
CA PHE A 292 -20.60 12.23 -0.15
C PHE A 292 -21.68 12.24 0.94
N GLY A 293 -21.30 12.40 2.22
CA GLY A 293 -22.23 12.44 3.36
C GLY A 293 -23.39 13.44 3.20
N TYR A 294 -23.21 14.52 2.43
CA TYR A 294 -24.22 15.56 2.20
C TYR A 294 -25.45 15.08 1.42
N ILE A 295 -25.33 13.99 0.64
CA ILE A 295 -26.44 13.42 -0.12
C ILE A 295 -27.36 12.56 0.79
N ASN A 296 -26.82 12.09 1.92
CA ASN A 296 -27.40 11.05 2.77
C ASN A 296 -27.84 11.54 4.18
N GLU A 297 -27.78 12.84 4.48
CA GLU A 297 -28.33 13.39 5.73
C GLU A 297 -29.87 13.41 5.68
N ARG A 298 -30.50 12.23 5.81
CA ARG A 298 -31.96 12.08 5.74
C ARG A 298 -32.61 11.71 7.09
N GLU A 299 -31.95 10.93 7.95
CA GLU A 299 -32.59 10.40 9.17
C GLU A 299 -31.64 10.28 10.37
N LYS A 300 -32.12 10.68 11.57
CA LYS A 300 -31.38 10.60 12.85
C LYS A 300 -31.00 9.16 13.22
N ASP A 301 -31.76 8.17 12.77
CA ASP A 301 -31.51 6.76 13.08
C ASP A 301 -30.29 6.20 12.36
N THR A 302 -29.84 6.83 11.27
CA THR A 302 -28.54 6.55 10.61
C THR A 302 -27.38 6.69 11.60
N TYR A 303 -27.40 7.74 12.43
CA TYR A 303 -26.36 7.98 13.44
C TYR A 303 -26.38 6.93 14.56
N LYS A 304 -27.57 6.47 14.97
CA LYS A 304 -27.73 5.39 15.96
C LYS A 304 -27.28 4.04 15.40
N ASN A 305 -27.55 3.77 14.12
CA ASN A 305 -27.12 2.55 13.45
C ASN A 305 -25.60 2.50 13.26
N LEU A 306 -24.97 3.63 12.90
CA LEU A 306 -23.50 3.75 12.90
C LEU A 306 -22.90 3.47 14.29
N HIS A 307 -23.53 3.97 15.35
CA HIS A 307 -23.08 3.73 16.73
C HIS A 307 -23.22 2.27 17.18
N LYS A 308 -24.32 1.60 16.81
CA LYS A 308 -24.52 0.17 17.08
C LYS A 308 -23.60 -0.73 16.24
N GLY A 309 -23.28 -0.32 15.01
CA GLY A 309 -22.40 -1.04 14.08
C GLY A 309 -20.90 -0.85 14.35
N ARG A 310 -20.49 -0.22 15.46
CA ARG A 310 -19.08 -0.02 15.80
C ARG A 310 -18.40 -1.34 16.20
N TYR A 311 -17.10 -1.43 15.97
CA TYR A 311 -16.26 -2.53 16.47
C TYR A 311 -15.54 -2.08 17.75
N LEU A 312 -15.75 -2.79 18.85
CA LEU A 312 -15.03 -2.55 20.11
C LEU A 312 -13.60 -3.09 19.98
N ILE A 313 -12.60 -2.20 19.88
CA ILE A 313 -11.18 -2.60 19.93
C ILE A 313 -10.81 -2.97 21.37
N SER A 314 -11.26 -2.16 22.33
CA SER A 314 -11.01 -2.35 23.76
C SER A 314 -12.11 -1.67 24.57
N ASN A 315 -12.09 -1.81 25.90
CA ASN A 315 -12.95 -1.05 26.80
C ASN A 315 -12.77 0.47 26.66
N PHE A 316 -11.61 0.92 26.17
CA PHE A 316 -11.23 2.32 26.04
C PHE A 316 -11.46 2.89 24.63
N SER A 317 -11.58 2.02 23.61
CA SER A 317 -11.51 2.45 22.20
C SER A 317 -12.46 1.70 21.27
N SER A 318 -13.15 2.46 20.40
CA SER A 318 -14.07 1.93 19.37
C SER A 318 -13.62 2.34 17.97
N LEU A 319 -13.81 1.43 17.02
CA LEU A 319 -13.61 1.63 15.59
C LEU A 319 -14.97 1.81 14.90
N PHE A 320 -15.04 2.82 14.05
CA PHE A 320 -16.15 3.10 13.13
C PHE A 320 -15.62 3.08 11.70
N VAL A 321 -16.39 2.56 10.75
CA VAL A 321 -15.99 2.32 9.35
C VAL A 321 -17.16 2.68 8.44
N SER A 322 -16.91 3.25 7.26
CA SER A 322 -17.95 3.45 6.23
C SER A 322 -17.86 2.43 5.10
N THR A 323 -18.79 2.53 4.15
CA THR A 323 -18.73 1.80 2.87
C THR A 323 -17.55 2.23 2.00
N ASN A 324 -17.04 3.44 2.23
CA ASN A 324 -15.92 4.07 1.57
C ASN A 324 -14.61 3.81 2.34
N PRO A 325 -13.41 4.05 1.77
CA PRO A 325 -12.14 3.70 2.40
C PRO A 325 -11.72 4.66 3.53
N ARG A 326 -12.57 4.76 4.55
CA ARG A 326 -12.38 5.60 5.73
C ARG A 326 -12.75 4.85 7.01
N SER A 327 -11.96 5.09 8.03
CA SER A 327 -12.23 4.62 9.40
C SER A 327 -11.92 5.71 10.42
N VAL A 328 -12.58 5.64 11.57
CA VAL A 328 -12.34 6.50 12.74
C VAL A 328 -12.19 5.62 13.96
N VAL A 329 -11.07 5.73 14.66
CA VAL A 329 -10.90 5.25 16.03
C VAL A 329 -11.17 6.40 16.99
N LEU A 330 -12.02 6.16 17.98
CA LEU A 330 -12.23 7.05 19.11
C LEU A 330 -11.74 6.39 20.41
N TYR A 331 -11.26 7.23 21.32
CA TYR A 331 -11.06 6.89 22.73
C TYR A 331 -12.18 7.47 23.59
N ASN A 332 -12.58 6.77 24.65
CA ASN A 332 -13.44 7.32 25.70
C ASN A 332 -12.59 7.84 26.89
N LYS A 333 -13.24 8.35 27.93
CA LYS A 333 -12.55 8.87 29.12
C LYS A 333 -12.04 7.79 30.07
N LEU A 334 -12.44 6.53 29.92
CA LEU A 334 -11.96 5.46 30.81
C LEU A 334 -10.43 5.36 30.74
N GLN A 335 -9.84 5.08 31.89
CA GLN A 335 -8.40 4.91 32.05
C GLN A 335 -8.10 3.49 32.53
N PRO A 336 -6.98 2.88 32.12
CA PRO A 336 -6.55 1.60 32.68
C PRO A 336 -6.31 1.76 34.19
N SER A 337 -6.67 0.76 34.99
CA SER A 337 -6.48 0.81 36.45
C SER A 337 -5.01 0.65 36.87
N ASN A 338 -4.25 -0.15 36.12
CA ASN A 338 -2.84 -0.44 36.36
C ASN A 338 -1.94 0.76 35.99
N ASP A 339 -1.14 1.24 36.94
CA ASP A 339 -0.31 2.44 36.78
C ASP A 339 0.80 2.32 35.71
N LEU A 340 1.37 1.12 35.52
CA LEU A 340 2.30 0.88 34.42
C LEU A 340 1.59 1.07 33.08
N ILE A 341 0.35 0.60 32.94
CA ILE A 341 -0.41 0.81 31.70
C ILE A 341 -0.79 2.29 31.54
N LYS A 342 -1.17 3.01 32.62
CA LYS A 342 -1.48 4.45 32.58
C LYS A 342 -0.32 5.29 32.04
N GLN A 343 0.92 5.01 32.44
CA GLN A 343 2.11 5.72 31.94
C GLN A 343 2.26 5.62 30.42
N TRP A 344 1.88 4.47 29.84
CA TRP A 344 1.88 4.24 28.39
C TRP A 344 0.56 4.65 27.71
N PHE A 345 -0.47 5.08 28.45
CA PHE A 345 -1.78 5.46 27.91
C PHE A 345 -1.94 6.98 27.71
N ASN A 346 -0.81 7.66 27.51
CA ASN A 346 -0.75 9.06 27.08
C ASN A 346 -1.24 9.22 25.62
N ASN A 347 -1.28 10.46 25.10
CA ASN A 347 -1.86 10.71 23.78
C ASN A 347 -1.14 9.97 22.63
N GLN A 348 0.19 9.87 22.70
CA GLN A 348 1.00 9.13 21.74
C GLN A 348 0.73 7.63 21.85
N GLY A 349 0.83 7.05 23.05
CA GLY A 349 0.61 5.61 23.26
C GLY A 349 -0.82 5.14 22.97
N LYS A 350 -1.83 6.00 23.13
CA LYS A 350 -3.19 5.77 22.59
C LYS A 350 -3.15 5.66 21.06
N TYR A 351 -2.55 6.61 20.35
CA TYR A 351 -2.38 6.51 18.90
C TYR A 351 -1.62 5.24 18.49
N GLU A 352 -0.48 4.94 19.13
CA GLU A 352 0.30 3.72 18.88
C GLU A 352 -0.56 2.46 19.04
N SER A 353 -1.32 2.34 20.13
CA SER A 353 -2.19 1.20 20.37
C SER A 353 -3.26 1.03 19.29
N ALA A 354 -3.84 2.13 18.79
CA ALA A 354 -4.82 2.08 17.70
C ALA A 354 -4.19 1.65 16.37
N ILE A 355 -3.07 2.29 15.97
CA ILE A 355 -2.46 2.02 14.68
C ILE A 355 -1.83 0.62 14.63
N ILE A 356 -1.19 0.16 15.71
CA ILE A 356 -0.63 -1.19 15.82
C ILE A 356 -1.73 -2.26 15.70
N TYR A 357 -2.92 -2.02 16.27
CA TYR A 357 -4.04 -2.95 16.15
C TYR A 357 -4.62 -3.01 14.72
N LEU A 358 -4.77 -1.85 14.07
CA LEU A 358 -5.45 -1.76 12.77
C LEU A 358 -4.57 -2.03 11.54
N LEU A 359 -3.27 -1.72 11.64
CA LEU A 359 -2.39 -1.64 10.47
C LEU A 359 -2.40 -2.93 9.62
N PRO A 360 -2.28 -4.16 10.18
CA PRO A 360 -2.30 -5.38 9.39
C PRO A 360 -3.53 -5.50 8.50
N SER A 361 -4.70 -5.20 9.05
CA SER A 361 -5.96 -5.33 8.32
C SER A 361 -6.12 -4.26 7.24
N ILE A 362 -5.73 -3.01 7.52
CA ILE A 362 -5.72 -1.94 6.52
C ILE A 362 -4.75 -2.27 5.36
N GLU A 363 -3.54 -2.73 5.67
CA GLU A 363 -2.55 -3.12 4.65
C GLU A 363 -3.04 -4.31 3.82
N MET A 364 -3.67 -5.32 4.44
CA MET A 364 -4.30 -6.45 3.73
C MET A 364 -5.43 -6.01 2.79
N ILE A 365 -6.30 -5.10 3.23
CA ILE A 365 -7.39 -4.51 2.43
C ILE A 365 -6.85 -3.75 1.21
N LEU A 366 -5.80 -2.96 1.40
CA LEU A 366 -5.13 -2.21 0.34
C LEU A 366 -4.46 -3.13 -0.69
N ILE A 367 -3.82 -4.21 -0.24
CA ILE A 367 -3.25 -5.25 -1.11
C ILE A 367 -4.37 -5.90 -1.92
N LYS A 368 -5.44 -6.37 -1.28
CA LYS A 368 -6.63 -6.97 -1.91
C LYS A 368 -7.23 -6.05 -2.98
N LYS A 369 -7.47 -4.78 -2.62
CA LYS A 369 -8.02 -3.75 -3.52
C LYS A 369 -7.14 -3.49 -4.75
N SER A 370 -5.82 -3.48 -4.60
CA SER A 370 -4.90 -3.22 -5.74
C SER A 370 -5.00 -4.28 -6.84
N TYR A 371 -5.18 -5.55 -6.47
CA TYR A 371 -5.40 -6.66 -7.41
C TYR A 371 -6.81 -6.59 -8.02
N TYR A 372 -7.83 -6.25 -7.23
CA TYR A 372 -9.20 -6.12 -7.72
C TYR A 372 -9.36 -4.97 -8.71
N ASN A 373 -8.73 -3.81 -8.44
CA ASN A 373 -8.73 -2.68 -9.37
C ASN A 373 -8.17 -3.07 -10.76
N LEU A 374 -7.07 -3.84 -10.81
CA LEU A 374 -6.49 -4.34 -12.08
C LEU A 374 -7.46 -5.19 -12.92
N ILE A 375 -8.53 -5.71 -12.31
CA ILE A 375 -9.48 -6.61 -12.96
C ILE A 375 -10.80 -5.89 -13.24
N SER A 376 -11.27 -5.03 -12.33
CA SER A 376 -12.46 -4.19 -12.51
C SER A 376 -12.33 -3.16 -13.63
N TYR A 377 -11.13 -2.61 -13.89
CA TYR A 377 -10.92 -1.65 -14.98
C TYR A 377 -10.99 -2.30 -16.37
N ASP A 378 -10.57 -3.56 -16.50
CA ASP A 378 -10.70 -4.32 -17.74
C ASP A 378 -12.13 -4.86 -17.89
N LYS A 379 -13.07 -4.01 -18.31
CA LYS A 379 -14.41 -4.45 -18.73
C LYS A 379 -14.32 -5.68 -19.64
N PHE A 380 -15.20 -6.65 -19.42
CA PHE A 380 -15.25 -7.86 -20.23
C PHE A 380 -15.40 -7.52 -21.72
N ASN A 381 -14.58 -8.16 -22.54
CA ASN A 381 -14.58 -8.01 -23.99
C ASN A 381 -14.63 -9.43 -24.58
N GLU A 382 -15.60 -9.69 -25.45
CA GLU A 382 -15.81 -10.99 -26.11
C GLU A 382 -14.59 -11.47 -26.90
N ARG A 383 -13.68 -10.54 -27.25
CA ARG A 383 -12.38 -10.85 -27.89
C ARG A 383 -11.32 -11.39 -26.94
N TYR A 384 -11.58 -11.50 -25.63
CA TYR A 384 -10.61 -12.07 -24.69
C TYR A 384 -10.42 -13.58 -24.91
N SER A 385 -9.18 -14.00 -25.17
CA SER A 385 -8.85 -15.42 -25.16
C SER A 385 -9.04 -16.04 -23.77
N ALA A 386 -9.43 -17.33 -23.71
CA ALA A 386 -9.54 -18.09 -22.46
C ALA A 386 -8.26 -18.04 -21.60
N ARG A 387 -7.08 -17.86 -22.23
CA ARG A 387 -5.79 -17.67 -21.55
C ARG A 387 -5.74 -16.37 -20.73
N ASN A 388 -6.34 -15.28 -21.22
CA ASN A 388 -6.38 -14.00 -20.52
C ASN A 388 -7.37 -14.04 -19.35
N LEU A 389 -8.54 -14.65 -19.54
CA LEU A 389 -9.53 -14.87 -18.48
C LEU A 389 -8.95 -15.72 -17.34
N ARG A 390 -8.30 -16.86 -17.69
CA ARG A 390 -7.58 -17.69 -16.71
C ARG A 390 -6.51 -16.93 -15.95
N LYS A 391 -5.73 -16.07 -16.60
CA LYS A 391 -4.69 -15.28 -15.91
C LYS A 391 -5.31 -14.41 -14.81
N LYS A 392 -6.39 -13.67 -15.11
CA LYS A 392 -7.10 -12.83 -14.12
C LYS A 392 -7.65 -13.63 -12.95
N TYR A 393 -8.25 -14.79 -13.24
CA TYR A 393 -8.74 -15.73 -12.23
C TYR A 393 -7.62 -16.23 -11.30
N TYR A 394 -6.47 -16.65 -11.87
CA TYR A 394 -5.29 -17.05 -11.10
C TYR A 394 -4.69 -15.90 -10.28
N ASP A 395 -4.66 -14.67 -10.81
CA ASP A 395 -4.14 -13.50 -10.09
C ASP A 395 -4.99 -13.19 -8.83
N ILE A 396 -6.32 -13.42 -8.85
CA ILE A 396 -7.18 -13.28 -7.66
C ILE A 396 -6.98 -14.44 -6.68
N ILE A 397 -7.01 -15.69 -7.14
CA ILE A 397 -6.76 -16.83 -6.24
C ILE A 397 -5.41 -16.69 -5.55
N LYS A 398 -4.38 -16.26 -6.29
CA LYS A 398 -3.06 -16.05 -5.75
C LYS A 398 -3.04 -15.00 -4.63
N ILE A 399 -3.72 -13.87 -4.78
CA ILE A 399 -3.73 -12.85 -3.72
C ILE A 399 -4.59 -13.28 -2.52
N ASN A 400 -5.70 -13.99 -2.74
CA ASN A 400 -6.49 -14.57 -1.66
C ASN A 400 -5.67 -15.60 -0.86
N ASN A 401 -4.92 -16.47 -1.54
CA ASN A 401 -4.02 -17.42 -0.90
C ASN A 401 -2.87 -16.71 -0.17
N TYR A 402 -2.32 -15.63 -0.73
CA TYR A 402 -1.29 -14.83 -0.08
C TYR A 402 -1.79 -14.19 1.23
N LEU A 403 -2.97 -13.56 1.19
CA LEU A 403 -3.60 -12.95 2.36
C LEU A 403 -4.01 -14.00 3.39
N PHE A 404 -4.49 -15.17 2.95
CA PHE A 404 -4.71 -16.33 3.81
C PHE A 404 -3.41 -16.77 4.49
N HIS A 405 -2.32 -16.96 3.75
CA HIS A 405 -1.01 -17.31 4.32
C HIS A 405 -0.44 -16.26 5.25
N LEU A 406 -0.77 -14.98 5.08
CA LEU A 406 -0.40 -13.91 6.01
C LEU A 406 -1.23 -13.96 7.31
N ARG A 407 -2.50 -14.39 7.23
CA ARG A 407 -3.45 -14.40 8.36
C ARG A 407 -3.57 -15.72 9.11
N ASN A 408 -3.28 -16.87 8.50
CA ASN A 408 -3.71 -18.20 8.98
C ASN A 408 -3.33 -18.53 10.43
N ASP A 409 -2.15 -18.08 10.87
CA ASP A 409 -1.62 -18.39 12.20
C ASP A 409 -1.81 -17.21 13.19
N GLY A 410 -2.54 -16.17 12.75
CA GLY A 410 -2.81 -14.97 13.51
C GLY A 410 -3.93 -15.11 14.53
N TYR A 411 -3.94 -14.21 15.51
CA TYR A 411 -4.96 -14.18 16.54
C TYR A 411 -6.35 -13.91 15.94
N GLY A 412 -7.38 -14.57 16.49
CA GLY A 412 -8.77 -14.39 16.07
C GLY A 412 -9.33 -12.97 16.23
N SER A 413 -8.60 -12.05 16.90
CA SER A 413 -8.87 -10.60 16.86
C SER A 413 -8.62 -10.02 15.47
N VAL A 414 -7.48 -10.33 14.84
CA VAL A 414 -7.12 -9.85 13.49
C VAL A 414 -8.10 -10.37 12.45
N THR A 415 -8.48 -11.65 12.54
CA THR A 415 -9.47 -12.25 11.63
C THR A 415 -10.84 -11.57 11.75
N ARG A 416 -11.35 -11.38 12.97
CA ARG A 416 -12.62 -10.68 13.19
C ARG A 416 -12.58 -9.21 12.77
N LEU A 417 -11.45 -8.52 12.97
CA LEU A 417 -11.25 -7.15 12.49
C LEU A 417 -11.24 -7.09 10.96
N GLN A 418 -10.55 -8.02 10.30
CA GLN A 418 -10.52 -8.11 8.84
C GLN A 418 -11.91 -8.36 8.27
N GLU A 419 -12.66 -9.30 8.85
CA GLU A 419 -14.04 -9.61 8.47
C GLU A 419 -14.96 -8.40 8.66
N PHE A 420 -14.86 -7.72 9.80
CA PHE A 420 -15.62 -6.50 10.08
C PHE A 420 -15.32 -5.38 9.08
N LEU A 421 -14.05 -5.15 8.75
CA LEU A 421 -13.68 -4.15 7.75
C LEU A 421 -14.18 -4.54 6.36
N GLU A 422 -14.00 -5.80 5.94
CA GLU A 422 -14.48 -6.29 4.65
C GLU A 422 -16.01 -6.28 4.51
N SER A 423 -16.76 -6.50 5.60
CA SER A 423 -18.22 -6.43 5.59
C SER A 423 -18.76 -5.00 5.55
N ASN A 424 -18.04 -4.03 6.12
CA ASN A 424 -18.47 -2.63 6.13
C ASN A 424 -18.04 -1.86 4.88
N LEU A 425 -16.86 -2.13 4.33
CA LEU A 425 -16.25 -1.43 3.18
C LEU A 425 -16.88 -1.79 1.82
N THR A 426 -18.21 -1.89 1.73
CA THR A 426 -18.93 -2.47 0.58
C THR A 426 -18.69 -1.77 -0.76
N ASP A 427 -18.56 -0.43 -0.76
CA ASP A 427 -18.37 0.35 -1.99
C ASP A 427 -16.89 0.31 -2.41
N TYR A 428 -15.99 0.25 -1.43
CA TYR A 428 -14.55 0.16 -1.67
C TYR A 428 -14.12 -1.25 -2.11
N LEU A 429 -14.63 -2.30 -1.45
CA LEU A 429 -14.41 -3.71 -1.75
C LEU A 429 -15.76 -4.38 -2.05
N PRO A 430 -16.30 -4.24 -3.28
CA PRO A 430 -17.57 -4.88 -3.66
C PRO A 430 -17.37 -6.38 -3.92
N ILE A 431 -17.18 -7.16 -2.84
CA ILE A 431 -16.82 -8.58 -2.89
C ILE A 431 -17.81 -9.40 -3.71
N LYS A 432 -19.13 -9.20 -3.51
CA LYS A 432 -20.18 -9.93 -4.26
C LYS A 432 -20.05 -9.76 -5.78
N PHE A 433 -19.87 -8.51 -6.24
CA PHE A 433 -19.66 -8.21 -7.65
C PHE A 433 -18.39 -8.87 -8.21
N LEU A 434 -17.34 -8.99 -7.40
CA LEU A 434 -16.10 -9.65 -7.81
C LEU A 434 -16.25 -11.18 -7.87
N GLU A 435 -17.00 -11.78 -6.95
CA GLU A 435 -17.35 -13.21 -6.96
C GLU A 435 -18.19 -13.59 -8.17
N GLU A 436 -19.19 -12.75 -8.52
CA GLU A 436 -19.97 -12.89 -9.76
C GLU A 436 -19.07 -12.79 -11.01
N ASN A 437 -18.20 -11.79 -11.09
CA ASN A 437 -17.26 -11.66 -12.21
C ASN A 437 -16.27 -12.84 -12.31
N LEU A 438 -15.80 -13.37 -11.18
CA LEU A 438 -14.94 -14.56 -11.12
C LEU A 438 -15.66 -15.80 -11.67
N LYS A 439 -16.93 -15.99 -11.27
CA LYS A 439 -17.78 -17.07 -11.78
C LYS A 439 -17.97 -16.93 -13.30
N ASN A 440 -18.33 -15.75 -13.77
CA ASN A 440 -18.50 -15.46 -15.20
C ASN A 440 -17.20 -15.70 -15.99
N TYR A 441 -16.04 -15.26 -15.48
CA TYR A 441 -14.75 -15.52 -16.14
C TYR A 441 -14.41 -17.01 -16.23
N LYS A 442 -14.76 -17.80 -15.20
CA LYS A 442 -14.58 -19.25 -15.22
C LYS A 442 -15.46 -19.88 -16.30
N GLU A 443 -16.77 -19.67 -16.24
CA GLU A 443 -17.77 -20.24 -17.15
C GLU A 443 -17.49 -19.87 -18.62
N ILE A 444 -17.18 -18.60 -18.89
CA ILE A 444 -16.83 -18.14 -20.24
C ILE A 444 -15.50 -18.77 -20.72
N SER A 445 -14.51 -18.95 -19.84
CA SER A 445 -13.26 -19.62 -20.22
C SER A 445 -13.47 -21.10 -20.60
N GLU A 446 -14.39 -21.78 -19.92
CA GLU A 446 -14.79 -23.16 -20.22
C GLU A 446 -15.61 -23.24 -21.52
N MET A 447 -16.53 -22.29 -21.75
CA MET A 447 -17.30 -22.19 -23.00
C MET A 447 -16.39 -21.93 -24.22
N VAL A 448 -15.42 -21.01 -24.11
CA VAL A 448 -14.48 -20.70 -25.21
C VAL A 448 -13.60 -21.91 -25.55
N GLU A 449 -13.21 -22.72 -24.56
CA GLU A 449 -12.48 -23.97 -24.82
C GLU A 449 -13.37 -25.07 -25.41
N SER A 450 -14.61 -25.20 -24.95
CA SER A 450 -15.61 -26.10 -25.53
C SER A 450 -15.86 -25.76 -27.01
N ASN A 451 -16.11 -24.48 -27.33
CA ASN A 451 -16.30 -24.02 -28.71
C ASN A 451 -15.06 -24.25 -29.58
N LYS A 452 -13.85 -24.05 -29.04
CA LYS A 452 -12.60 -24.37 -29.76
C LYS A 452 -12.45 -25.88 -30.01
N ARG A 453 -12.77 -26.72 -29.02
CA ARG A 453 -12.75 -28.18 -29.15
C ARG A 453 -13.78 -28.66 -30.17
N ASN A 454 -15.00 -28.12 -30.13
CA ASN A 454 -16.08 -28.45 -31.06
C ASN A 454 -15.72 -28.02 -32.49
N ARG A 455 -15.15 -26.83 -32.69
CA ARG A 455 -14.66 -26.39 -34.00
C ARG A 455 -13.54 -27.30 -34.53
N ASN A 456 -12.60 -27.73 -33.68
CA ASN A 456 -11.57 -28.68 -34.06
C ASN A 456 -12.16 -30.06 -34.40
N ASN A 457 -13.09 -30.57 -33.60
CA ASN A 457 -13.77 -31.84 -33.85
C ASN A 457 -14.58 -31.81 -35.16
N PHE A 458 -15.31 -30.71 -35.41
CA PHE A 458 -16.03 -30.49 -36.66
C PHE A 458 -15.06 -30.47 -37.85
N LEU A 459 -13.95 -29.74 -37.75
CA LEU A 459 -12.95 -29.68 -38.82
C LEU A 459 -12.31 -31.05 -39.07
N VAL A 460 -12.01 -31.83 -38.03
CA VAL A 460 -11.55 -33.23 -38.16
C VAL A 460 -12.62 -34.12 -38.80
N ALA A 461 -13.88 -34.00 -38.41
CA ALA A 461 -14.98 -34.76 -38.98
C ALA A 461 -15.26 -34.40 -40.45
N THR A 462 -15.20 -33.11 -40.80
CA THR A 462 -15.32 -32.63 -42.19
C THR A 462 -14.15 -33.14 -43.04
N ILE A 463 -12.92 -33.13 -42.51
CA ILE A 463 -11.78 -33.75 -43.20
C ILE A 463 -12.00 -35.26 -43.34
N ALA A 464 -12.40 -35.97 -42.29
CA ALA A 464 -12.66 -37.40 -42.31
C ALA A 464 -13.81 -37.82 -43.26
N MET A 465 -14.78 -36.92 -43.52
CA MET A 465 -15.85 -37.09 -44.49
C MET A 465 -15.39 -36.76 -45.92
N LEU A 466 -14.65 -35.67 -46.11
CA LEU A 466 -14.10 -35.28 -47.42
C LEU A 466 -13.02 -36.26 -47.90
N PHE A 467 -12.30 -36.92 -46.98
CA PHE A 467 -11.24 -37.86 -47.31
C PHE A 467 -11.73 -39.01 -48.20
N PRO A 468 -12.73 -39.83 -47.85
CA PRO A 468 -13.26 -40.86 -48.74
C PRO A 468 -14.03 -40.32 -49.96
N ILE A 469 -14.48 -39.06 -49.96
CA ILE A 469 -15.14 -38.43 -51.13
C ILE A 469 -14.11 -38.05 -52.19
N VAL A 470 -12.98 -37.45 -51.78
CA VAL A 470 -11.88 -37.03 -52.67
C VAL A 470 -10.96 -38.21 -53.02
N PHE A 471 -10.76 -39.13 -52.07
CA PHE A 471 -9.86 -40.30 -52.19
C PHE A 471 -10.60 -41.63 -52.34
N GLY A 472 -11.88 -41.63 -52.72
CA GLY A 472 -12.55 -42.84 -53.18
C GLY A 472 -11.85 -43.34 -54.44
N LEU A 473 -11.54 -44.65 -54.51
CA LEU A 473 -10.71 -45.23 -55.58
C LEU A 473 -11.16 -44.82 -57.00
N ASN A 474 -12.47 -44.84 -57.28
CA ASN A 474 -13.01 -44.40 -58.57
C ASN A 474 -12.74 -42.91 -58.86
N ALA A 475 -12.86 -42.03 -57.86
CA ALA A 475 -12.61 -40.59 -58.05
C ALA A 475 -11.12 -40.31 -58.30
N ILE A 476 -10.24 -41.02 -57.58
CA ILE A 476 -8.79 -41.03 -57.81
C ILE A 476 -8.47 -41.47 -59.24
N GLU A 477 -9.02 -42.61 -59.70
CA GLU A 477 -8.78 -43.12 -61.05
C GLU A 477 -9.28 -42.14 -62.11
N THR A 478 -10.50 -41.62 -61.97
CA THR A 478 -11.10 -40.70 -62.96
C THR A 478 -10.31 -39.38 -63.05
N MET A 479 -9.86 -38.82 -61.92
CA MET A 479 -8.99 -37.63 -61.93
C MET A 479 -7.62 -37.93 -62.56
N THR A 480 -7.01 -39.06 -62.23
CA THR A 480 -5.66 -39.39 -62.72
C THR A 480 -5.66 -39.73 -64.22
N GLN A 481 -6.69 -40.42 -64.71
CA GLN A 481 -6.93 -40.64 -66.14
C GLN A 481 -7.20 -39.32 -66.89
N SER A 482 -7.93 -38.38 -66.27
CA SER A 482 -8.19 -37.06 -66.85
C SER A 482 -6.90 -36.23 -66.95
N LEU A 483 -6.03 -36.29 -65.94
CA LEU A 483 -4.72 -35.62 -65.94
C LEU A 483 -3.78 -36.23 -66.99
N ASP A 484 -3.71 -37.56 -67.12
CA ASP A 484 -2.92 -38.21 -68.17
C ASP A 484 -3.37 -37.82 -69.58
N LYS A 485 -4.70 -37.75 -69.79
CA LYS A 485 -5.29 -37.30 -71.06
C LYS A 485 -4.95 -35.84 -71.38
N TYR A 486 -4.84 -34.98 -70.37
CA TYR A 486 -4.56 -33.55 -70.55
C TYR A 486 -3.05 -33.24 -70.69
N LEU A 487 -2.20 -33.91 -69.91
CA LEU A 487 -0.75 -33.70 -69.86
C LEU A 487 0.04 -34.62 -70.80
N LYS A 488 -0.60 -35.60 -71.45
CA LYS A 488 0.03 -36.66 -72.27
C LYS A 488 1.10 -37.46 -71.50
N THR A 489 0.80 -37.78 -70.25
CA THR A 489 1.66 -38.55 -69.34
C THR A 489 1.15 -39.98 -69.11
N SER A 490 1.83 -40.75 -68.26
CA SER A 490 1.40 -42.08 -67.79
C SER A 490 1.33 -42.20 -66.26
N LEU A 491 0.96 -41.10 -65.58
CA LEU A 491 0.80 -40.98 -64.15
C LEU A 491 -0.27 -41.94 -63.58
N ALA A 492 -1.24 -42.39 -64.39
CA ALA A 492 -2.25 -43.36 -63.98
C ALA A 492 -1.63 -44.69 -63.51
N LYS A 493 -0.48 -45.12 -64.07
CA LYS A 493 0.28 -46.28 -63.57
C LYS A 493 0.81 -46.11 -62.15
N TYR A 494 0.99 -44.87 -61.70
CA TYR A 494 1.49 -44.51 -60.37
C TYR A 494 0.43 -43.86 -59.48
N SER A 495 -0.83 -43.85 -59.93
CA SER A 495 -2.02 -43.28 -59.27
C SER A 495 -2.00 -43.45 -57.75
N LEU A 496 -2.03 -44.71 -57.28
CA LEU A 496 -2.10 -45.04 -55.87
C LEU A 496 -0.94 -44.45 -55.06
N THR A 497 0.30 -44.62 -55.54
CA THR A 497 1.52 -44.06 -54.92
C THR A 497 1.52 -42.53 -54.88
N LEU A 498 1.11 -41.88 -55.97
CA LEU A 498 1.11 -40.42 -56.08
C LEU A 498 0.12 -39.82 -55.09
N TRP A 499 -1.11 -40.36 -55.02
CA TRP A 499 -2.12 -39.92 -54.07
C TRP A 499 -1.81 -40.30 -52.62
N ILE A 500 -1.18 -41.45 -52.33
CA ILE A 500 -0.62 -41.74 -50.99
C ILE A 500 0.41 -40.68 -50.58
N THR A 501 1.27 -40.24 -51.51
CA THR A 501 2.26 -39.20 -51.22
C THR A 501 1.59 -37.85 -50.92
N VAL A 502 0.54 -37.49 -51.67
CA VAL A 502 -0.28 -36.29 -51.42
C VAL A 502 -1.02 -36.38 -50.07
N ILE A 503 -1.59 -37.53 -49.72
CA ILE A 503 -2.21 -37.78 -48.40
C ILE A 503 -1.19 -37.52 -47.28
N ILE A 504 0.02 -38.08 -47.40
CA ILE A 504 1.08 -37.90 -46.39
C ILE A 504 1.47 -36.42 -46.30
N PHE A 505 1.63 -35.72 -47.42
CA PHE A 505 1.96 -34.29 -47.43
C PHE A 505 0.86 -33.40 -46.85
N VAL A 506 -0.41 -33.67 -47.15
CA VAL A 506 -1.56 -32.95 -46.61
C VAL A 506 -1.74 -33.24 -45.10
N GLY A 507 -1.55 -34.49 -44.68
CA GLY A 507 -1.54 -34.88 -43.27
C GLY A 507 -0.41 -34.21 -42.47
N LEU A 508 0.80 -34.16 -43.04
CA LEU A 508 1.92 -33.39 -42.49
C LEU A 508 1.60 -31.90 -42.41
N TYR A 509 1.05 -31.32 -43.49
CA TYR A 509 0.69 -29.89 -43.55
C TYR A 509 -0.36 -29.51 -42.50
N LEU A 510 -1.42 -30.29 -42.34
CA LEU A 510 -2.47 -30.06 -41.34
C LEU A 510 -1.96 -30.27 -39.91
N SER A 511 -0.99 -31.16 -39.71
CA SER A 511 -0.35 -31.37 -38.41
C SER A 511 0.77 -30.35 -38.10
N ILE A 512 1.13 -29.43 -39.00
CA ILE A 512 2.15 -28.39 -38.76
C ILE A 512 1.91 -27.61 -37.47
N ASP A 513 0.68 -27.24 -37.12
CA ASP A 513 0.44 -26.47 -35.89
C ASP A 513 0.52 -27.33 -34.61
N ILE A 514 0.21 -28.62 -34.71
CA ILE A 514 0.44 -29.60 -33.63
C ILE A 514 1.95 -29.83 -33.46
N ILE A 515 2.66 -30.00 -34.57
CA ILE A 515 4.12 -30.16 -34.62
C ILE A 515 4.82 -28.90 -34.10
N LYS A 516 4.41 -27.69 -34.50
CA LYS A 516 4.91 -26.41 -33.92
C LYS A 516 4.62 -26.32 -32.42
N GLY A 517 3.44 -26.76 -31.97
CA GLY A 517 3.10 -26.82 -30.54
C GLY A 517 4.00 -27.78 -29.75
N LEU A 518 4.33 -28.93 -30.33
CA LEU A 518 5.27 -29.91 -29.78
C LEU A 518 6.71 -29.39 -29.82
N LEU A 519 7.17 -28.82 -30.93
CA LEU A 519 8.48 -28.17 -31.08
C LEU A 519 8.66 -27.03 -30.08
N HIS A 520 7.64 -26.19 -29.88
CA HIS A 520 7.71 -25.11 -28.90
C HIS A 520 7.74 -25.64 -27.45
N LYS A 521 7.04 -26.75 -27.15
CA LYS A 521 7.19 -27.47 -25.86
C LYS A 521 8.60 -28.06 -25.72
N MET A 522 9.11 -28.75 -26.74
CA MET A 522 10.44 -29.36 -26.76
C MET A 522 11.53 -28.31 -26.58
N ILE A 523 11.49 -27.18 -27.31
CA ILE A 523 12.41 -26.05 -27.15
C ILE A 523 12.33 -25.51 -25.71
N LYS A 524 11.14 -25.40 -25.11
CA LYS A 524 11.00 -24.99 -23.70
C LYS A 524 11.64 -25.98 -22.72
N VAL A 525 11.49 -27.28 -22.96
CA VAL A 525 12.14 -28.34 -22.19
C VAL A 525 13.66 -28.30 -22.40
N PHE A 526 14.13 -28.10 -23.63
CA PHE A 526 15.55 -28.00 -23.97
C PHE A 526 16.22 -26.76 -23.35
N VAL A 527 15.52 -25.62 -23.31
CA VAL A 527 15.97 -24.40 -22.60
C VAL A 527 16.00 -24.63 -21.09
N LYS A 528 15.01 -25.32 -20.51
CA LYS A 528 15.05 -25.74 -19.09
C LYS A 528 16.21 -26.70 -18.81
N MET A 529 16.44 -27.71 -19.65
CA MET A 529 17.58 -28.62 -19.52
C MET A 529 18.91 -27.87 -19.65
N LYS A 530 19.05 -26.96 -20.61
CA LYS A 530 20.26 -26.14 -20.77
C LYS A 530 20.50 -25.24 -19.54
N LEU A 531 19.45 -24.73 -18.90
CA LEU A 531 19.54 -23.99 -17.63
C LEU A 531 19.88 -24.88 -16.42
N LEU A 532 19.49 -26.16 -16.41
CA LEU A 532 19.85 -27.13 -15.36
C LEU A 532 21.26 -27.71 -15.55
N ILE A 533 21.70 -27.88 -16.79
CA ILE A 533 23.02 -28.42 -17.14
C ILE A 533 24.12 -27.35 -17.01
N LYS A 534 23.81 -26.06 -17.20
CA LYS A 534 24.80 -24.97 -17.09
C LYS A 534 25.47 -24.89 -15.70
N PRO A 535 24.77 -25.00 -14.56
CA PRO A 535 25.39 -25.12 -13.23
C PRO A 535 26.25 -26.39 -13.07
N LEU A 536 25.81 -27.53 -13.61
CA LEU A 536 26.54 -28.80 -13.57
C LEU A 536 27.87 -28.71 -14.35
N LEU A 537 27.85 -28.12 -15.55
CA LEU A 537 29.07 -27.88 -16.34
C LEU A 537 30.03 -26.89 -15.67
N ILE A 538 29.53 -25.90 -14.92
CA ILE A 538 30.38 -25.00 -14.13
C ILE A 538 30.99 -25.76 -12.94
N LYS A 539 30.26 -26.69 -12.31
CA LYS A 539 30.76 -27.59 -11.25
C LYS A 539 31.72 -28.69 -11.71
N ILE A 540 31.86 -28.92 -13.01
CA ILE A 540 32.81 -29.87 -13.61
C ILE A 540 34.07 -29.15 -14.11
N LYS A 541 34.03 -27.80 -14.18
CA LYS A 541 35.11 -26.94 -14.69
C LYS A 541 35.84 -26.14 -13.59
N ASN A 542 35.36 -26.26 -12.36
CA ASN A 542 36.01 -25.90 -11.10
C ASN A 542 36.31 -27.19 -10.33
#